data_AF-A0A1Q3NM60-F1
#
_entry.id   AF-A0A1Q3NM60-F1
#
_cell.length_a   1.000
_cell.length_b   1.000
_cell.length_c   1.000
_cell.angle_alpha   90.00
_cell.angle_beta   90.00
_cell.angle_gamma   90.00
#
_symmetry.space_group_name_H-M   'P 1'
#
loop_
_entity.id
_entity.type
_entity.pdbx_description
1 polymer ?
#
loop_
_entity_poly.entity_id
_entity_poly.type
_entity_poly.pdbx_seq_one_letter_code
_entity_poly.pdbx_strand_id
1 'polypeptide(L)'
;MTNIPPPSTQSIETISPKEAFVARVDNITGHILHSKQYELLRHEGYSHTEAFTSLAHHSAANKESRLAPSDRAVLEATSQLGGFVAAVNDLRELRIKRDYSGLDDEQLNQLHALKKAHIIPFNHSLKAIVSTSPNLDLYTVAESLGNTYEKIFFREHAQQRLSGRTTGTQAKSFLDRSRQEILDSLDGMRHEGAAEAMLTAQGIDCISDVNVAQDIIGVDMLVSFDNNNPVKDDQTKWSKIAAELGLHGWLELDIKSSEKQATDKRRRHPLKLAVATGLTYEDFTGTKNGGKNLLGISYDTAVTKGATFVENIIEVAHSAHQSREKIRRSIAARSTQDSEKQ
;
A
#
# COMPACT_ATOMS: atom_id res chain seq x y z
N MET A 1 -47.04 27.78 -40.73
CA MET A 1 -45.63 27.63 -40.31
C MET A 1 -45.62 27.50 -38.80
N THR A 2 -45.49 26.29 -38.29
CA THR A 2 -45.43 25.97 -36.85
C THR A 2 -43.97 25.98 -36.42
N ASN A 3 -43.61 26.91 -35.53
CA ASN A 3 -42.30 26.94 -34.88
C ASN A 3 -42.18 25.75 -33.94
N ILE A 4 -41.39 24.75 -34.34
CA ILE A 4 -40.97 23.66 -33.45
C ILE A 4 -39.84 24.22 -32.59
N PRO A 5 -39.98 24.30 -31.26
CA PRO A 5 -38.91 24.73 -30.39
C PRO A 5 -37.73 23.74 -30.48
N PRO A 6 -36.48 24.21 -30.42
CA PRO A 6 -35.34 23.31 -30.44
C PRO A 6 -35.43 22.34 -29.25
N PRO A 7 -35.03 21.08 -29.43
CA PRO A 7 -35.05 20.11 -28.35
C PRO A 7 -34.20 20.64 -27.19
N SER A 8 -34.80 20.65 -26.00
CA SER A 8 -34.10 20.97 -24.76
C SER A 8 -32.89 20.05 -24.65
N THR A 9 -31.70 20.64 -24.58
CA THR A 9 -30.48 19.96 -24.11
C THR A 9 -30.76 19.43 -22.72
N GLN A 10 -31.22 18.18 -22.63
CA GLN A 10 -31.19 17.42 -21.39
C GLN A 10 -29.72 17.37 -20.98
N SER A 11 -29.42 18.01 -19.85
CA SER A 11 -28.14 17.87 -19.17
C SER A 11 -27.89 16.38 -18.96
N ILE A 12 -26.90 15.82 -19.65
CA ILE A 12 -26.37 14.51 -19.31
C ILE A 12 -25.87 14.66 -17.88
N GLU A 13 -26.55 14.04 -16.92
CA GLU A 13 -26.05 13.95 -15.54
C GLU A 13 -24.72 13.21 -15.59
N THR A 14 -23.62 13.97 -15.49
CA THR A 14 -22.29 13.43 -15.30
C THR A 14 -22.23 12.80 -13.91
N ILE A 15 -22.29 11.47 -13.87
CA ILE A 15 -22.05 10.66 -12.67
C ILE A 15 -20.72 11.11 -12.04
N SER A 16 -20.71 11.38 -10.74
CA SER A 16 -19.49 11.79 -10.05
C SER A 16 -18.44 10.67 -10.10
N PRO A 17 -17.12 10.97 -10.06
CA PRO A 17 -16.07 9.95 -10.01
C PRO A 17 -16.26 8.94 -8.86
N LYS A 18 -16.79 9.41 -7.72
CA LYS A 18 -17.18 8.58 -6.58
C LYS A 18 -18.25 7.55 -6.96
N GLU A 19 -19.38 8.01 -7.49
CA GLU A 19 -20.50 7.13 -7.88
C GLU A 19 -20.08 6.16 -8.98
N ALA A 20 -19.27 6.62 -9.95
CA ALA A 20 -18.73 5.76 -10.99
C ALA A 20 -17.85 4.64 -10.44
N PHE A 21 -17.02 4.92 -9.42
CA PHE A 21 -16.21 3.91 -8.76
C PHE A 21 -17.04 2.91 -7.96
N VAL A 22 -18.00 3.39 -7.15
CA VAL A 22 -18.89 2.50 -6.37
C VAL A 22 -19.67 1.59 -7.31
N ALA A 23 -20.29 2.16 -8.36
CA ALA A 23 -21.01 1.38 -9.36
C ALA A 23 -20.12 0.36 -10.06
N ARG A 24 -18.85 0.70 -10.32
CA ARG A 24 -17.87 -0.24 -10.89
C ARG A 24 -17.58 -1.40 -9.95
N VAL A 25 -17.29 -1.15 -8.68
CA VAL A 25 -17.03 -2.21 -7.68
C VAL A 25 -18.25 -3.12 -7.55
N ASP A 26 -19.45 -2.54 -7.46
CA ASP A 26 -20.69 -3.30 -7.35
C ASP A 26 -20.99 -4.10 -8.63
N ASN A 27 -20.79 -3.52 -9.82
CA ASN A 27 -21.02 -4.21 -11.09
C ASN A 27 -20.06 -5.39 -11.27
N ILE A 28 -18.77 -5.19 -10.99
CA ILE A 28 -17.75 -6.25 -11.07
C ILE A 28 -18.10 -7.39 -10.10
N THR A 29 -18.40 -7.04 -8.85
CA THR A 29 -18.75 -8.00 -7.81
C THR A 29 -20.03 -8.76 -8.17
N GLY A 30 -21.07 -8.04 -8.60
CA GLY A 30 -22.33 -8.62 -9.03
C GLY A 30 -22.17 -9.52 -10.24
N HIS A 31 -21.36 -9.13 -11.23
CA HIS A 31 -21.14 -9.94 -12.42
C HIS A 31 -20.52 -11.31 -12.08
N ILE A 32 -19.55 -11.35 -11.17
CA ILE A 32 -18.97 -12.61 -10.70
C ILE A 32 -20.01 -13.43 -9.95
N LEU A 33 -20.70 -12.84 -8.97
CA LEU A 33 -21.65 -13.56 -8.11
C LEU A 33 -22.85 -14.14 -8.88
N HIS A 34 -23.25 -13.53 -10.00
CA HIS A 34 -24.35 -14.00 -10.85
C HIS A 34 -23.85 -14.76 -12.10
N SER A 35 -22.55 -15.07 -12.18
CA SER A 35 -22.01 -15.84 -13.30
C SER A 35 -22.33 -17.32 -13.16
N LYS A 36 -22.54 -18.01 -14.29
CA LYS A 36 -22.72 -19.47 -14.32
C LYS A 36 -21.51 -20.20 -13.76
N GLN A 37 -20.31 -19.66 -13.97
CA GLN A 37 -19.07 -20.22 -13.45
C GLN A 37 -19.04 -20.18 -11.92
N TYR A 38 -19.58 -19.13 -11.30
CA TYR A 38 -19.70 -19.06 -9.85
C TYR A 38 -20.63 -20.14 -9.32
N GLU A 39 -21.81 -20.27 -9.92
CA GLU A 39 -22.76 -21.34 -9.56
C GLU A 39 -22.13 -22.73 -9.74
N LEU A 40 -21.38 -22.95 -10.82
CA LEU A 40 -20.68 -24.21 -11.07
C LEU A 40 -19.67 -24.54 -9.96
N LEU A 41 -18.79 -23.61 -9.59
CA LEU A 41 -17.84 -23.81 -8.49
C LEU A 41 -18.54 -24.09 -7.16
N ARG A 42 -19.66 -23.39 -6.90
CA ARG A 42 -20.48 -23.64 -5.70
C ARG A 42 -21.09 -25.05 -5.71
N HIS A 43 -21.51 -25.55 -6.87
CA HIS A 43 -21.97 -26.93 -7.04
C HIS A 43 -20.85 -27.97 -6.89
N GLU A 44 -19.61 -27.61 -7.25
CA GLU A 44 -18.41 -28.44 -7.06
C GLU A 44 -17.90 -28.45 -5.60
N GLY A 45 -18.57 -27.73 -4.70
CA GLY A 45 -18.28 -27.75 -3.27
C GLY A 45 -17.36 -26.63 -2.77
N TYR A 46 -16.94 -25.71 -3.64
CA TYR A 46 -16.16 -24.54 -3.22
C TYR A 46 -16.98 -23.65 -2.30
N SER A 47 -16.35 -23.08 -1.27
CA SER A 47 -16.96 -22.08 -0.39
C SER A 47 -17.34 -20.80 -1.15
N HIS A 48 -18.15 -19.92 -0.54
CA HIS A 48 -18.53 -18.65 -1.19
C HIS A 48 -17.28 -17.81 -1.46
N THR A 49 -16.36 -17.81 -0.49
CA THR A 49 -15.05 -17.15 -0.55
C THR A 49 -14.17 -17.77 -1.63
N GLU A 50 -14.01 -19.08 -1.65
CA GLU A 50 -13.13 -19.77 -2.61
C GLU A 50 -13.62 -19.59 -4.05
N ALA A 51 -14.92 -19.75 -4.29
CA ALA A 51 -15.51 -19.58 -5.62
C ALA A 51 -15.35 -18.14 -6.13
N PHE A 52 -15.60 -17.14 -5.28
CA PHE A 52 -15.45 -15.74 -5.67
C PHE A 52 -13.98 -15.39 -5.93
N THR A 53 -13.09 -15.71 -5.00
CA THR A 53 -11.66 -15.41 -5.11
C THR A 53 -11.06 -16.02 -6.36
N SER A 54 -11.39 -17.28 -6.66
CA SER A 54 -10.91 -17.99 -7.86
C SER A 54 -11.34 -17.26 -9.15
N LEU A 55 -12.62 -16.90 -9.27
CA LEU A 55 -13.14 -16.23 -10.46
C LEU A 55 -12.67 -14.78 -10.59
N ALA A 56 -12.59 -14.04 -9.49
CA ALA A 56 -12.07 -12.68 -9.48
C ALA A 56 -10.59 -12.66 -9.92
N HIS A 57 -9.79 -13.57 -9.37
CA HIS A 57 -8.38 -13.72 -9.72
C HIS A 57 -8.20 -14.15 -11.19
N HIS A 58 -8.97 -15.13 -11.65
CA HIS A 58 -8.93 -15.57 -13.05
C HIS A 58 -9.35 -14.44 -14.02
N SER A 59 -10.37 -13.67 -13.66
CA SER A 59 -10.84 -12.53 -14.46
C SER A 59 -9.79 -11.42 -14.54
N ALA A 60 -9.10 -11.14 -13.43
CA ALA A 60 -7.99 -10.18 -13.41
C ALA A 60 -6.80 -10.64 -14.26
N ALA A 61 -6.41 -11.92 -14.12
CA ALA A 61 -5.24 -12.50 -14.78
C ALA A 61 -5.46 -12.76 -16.29
N ASN A 62 -6.72 -12.79 -16.75
CA ASN A 62 -7.03 -13.02 -18.15
C ASN A 62 -6.55 -11.84 -19.02
N LYS A 63 -5.40 -12.03 -19.68
CA LYS A 63 -4.80 -11.01 -20.58
C LYS A 63 -5.64 -10.74 -21.83
N GLU A 64 -6.54 -11.65 -22.20
CA GLU A 64 -7.48 -11.46 -23.32
C GLU A 64 -8.69 -10.62 -22.91
N SER A 65 -8.95 -10.48 -21.60
CA SER A 65 -9.95 -9.56 -21.09
C SER A 65 -9.50 -8.12 -21.41
N ARG A 66 -10.27 -7.42 -22.24
CA ARG A 66 -10.05 -5.99 -22.57
C ARG A 66 -10.40 -5.07 -21.39
N LEU A 67 -10.14 -5.51 -20.16
CA LEU A 67 -10.42 -4.75 -18.94
C LEU A 67 -9.55 -3.51 -18.90
N ALA A 68 -10.16 -2.38 -18.52
CA ALA A 68 -9.40 -1.19 -18.21
C ALA A 68 -8.46 -1.46 -17.03
N PRO A 69 -7.27 -0.84 -16.96
CA PRO A 69 -6.34 -1.01 -15.85
C PRO A 69 -6.99 -0.78 -14.48
N SER A 70 -7.89 0.20 -14.38
CA SER A 70 -8.63 0.49 -13.15
C SER A 70 -9.59 -0.63 -12.74
N ASP A 71 -10.18 -1.34 -13.70
CA ASP A 71 -11.12 -2.44 -13.42
C ASP A 71 -10.34 -3.69 -12.99
N ARG A 72 -9.19 -3.92 -13.62
CA ARG A 72 -8.25 -4.98 -13.21
C ARG A 72 -7.75 -4.75 -11.79
N ALA A 73 -7.34 -3.53 -11.44
CA ALA A 73 -6.88 -3.21 -10.08
C ALA A 73 -7.98 -3.46 -9.03
N VAL A 74 -9.23 -3.11 -9.33
CA VAL A 74 -10.39 -3.41 -8.46
C VAL A 74 -10.61 -4.92 -8.31
N LEU A 75 -10.55 -5.68 -9.41
CA LEU A 75 -10.68 -7.14 -9.39
C LEU A 75 -9.58 -7.82 -8.57
N GLU A 76 -8.33 -7.40 -8.76
CA GLU A 76 -7.20 -7.91 -7.99
C GLU A 76 -7.40 -7.63 -6.50
N ALA A 77 -7.70 -6.38 -6.13
CA ALA A 77 -7.94 -6.01 -4.73
C ALA A 77 -9.09 -6.81 -4.10
N THR A 78 -10.23 -6.91 -4.80
CA THR A 78 -11.40 -7.64 -4.30
C THR A 78 -11.14 -9.14 -4.16
N SER A 79 -10.34 -9.74 -5.05
CA SER A 79 -9.94 -11.15 -4.94
C SER A 79 -9.06 -11.44 -3.70
N GLN A 80 -8.25 -10.47 -3.28
CA GLN A 80 -7.33 -10.63 -2.15
C GLN A 80 -7.94 -10.25 -0.80
N LEU A 81 -9.10 -9.56 -0.77
CA LEU A 81 -9.74 -9.03 0.44
C LEU A 81 -9.93 -10.08 1.54
N GLY A 82 -10.45 -11.25 1.19
CA GLY A 82 -10.66 -12.34 2.16
C GLY A 82 -9.34 -12.75 2.82
N GLY A 83 -8.37 -13.17 2.01
CA GLY A 83 -7.05 -13.59 2.49
C GLY A 83 -6.38 -12.51 3.34
N PHE A 84 -6.44 -11.25 2.91
CA PHE A 84 -5.90 -10.11 3.65
C PHE A 84 -6.52 -9.96 5.05
N VAL A 85 -7.85 -9.88 5.15
CA VAL A 85 -8.51 -9.68 6.44
C VAL A 85 -8.28 -10.87 7.38
N ALA A 86 -8.26 -12.10 6.85
CA ALA A 86 -7.91 -13.28 7.64
C ALA A 86 -6.47 -13.19 8.18
N ALA A 87 -5.51 -12.90 7.30
CA ALA A 87 -4.10 -12.79 7.66
C ALA A 87 -3.84 -11.66 8.66
N VAL A 88 -4.43 -10.48 8.50
CA VAL A 88 -4.30 -9.37 9.47
C VAL A 88 -4.78 -9.79 10.86
N ASN A 89 -5.88 -10.54 10.94
CA ASN A 89 -6.38 -11.03 12.22
C ASN A 89 -5.46 -12.09 12.83
N ASP A 90 -4.90 -13.02 12.04
CA ASP A 90 -3.90 -13.98 12.51
C ASP A 90 -2.63 -13.29 13.01
N LEU A 91 -2.17 -12.28 12.25
CA LEU A 91 -1.02 -11.48 12.63
C LEU A 91 -1.28 -10.69 13.92
N ARG A 92 -2.50 -10.23 14.18
CA ARG A 92 -2.87 -9.58 15.45
C ARG A 92 -2.80 -10.55 16.63
N GLU A 93 -3.24 -11.80 16.45
CA GLU A 93 -3.13 -12.85 17.48
C GLU A 93 -1.65 -13.16 17.78
N LEU A 94 -0.80 -13.19 16.75
CA LEU A 94 0.66 -13.29 16.91
C LEU A 94 1.27 -12.04 17.60
N ARG A 95 0.72 -10.85 17.32
CA ARG A 95 1.19 -9.54 17.84
C ARG A 95 0.86 -9.29 19.31
N ILE A 96 0.11 -10.19 19.97
CA ILE A 96 0.00 -10.20 21.44
C ILE A 96 1.39 -10.36 22.10
N LYS A 97 2.38 -10.89 21.36
CA LYS A 97 3.81 -10.78 21.68
C LYS A 97 4.42 -9.58 20.92
N ARG A 98 4.89 -8.58 21.67
CA ARG A 98 5.46 -7.28 21.21
C ARG A 98 6.24 -7.33 19.87
N ASP A 99 5.77 -6.56 18.89
CA ASP A 99 6.49 -6.03 17.69
C ASP A 99 7.40 -6.99 16.90
N TYR A 100 7.06 -8.26 16.87
CA TYR A 100 7.79 -9.32 16.17
C TYR A 100 9.24 -9.59 16.64
N SER A 101 9.82 -8.73 17.49
CA SER A 101 11.18 -8.87 18.05
C SER A 101 11.32 -9.95 19.11
N GLY A 102 10.21 -10.62 19.46
CA GLY A 102 10.17 -11.76 20.37
C GLY A 102 9.48 -12.98 19.77
N LEU A 103 9.39 -13.04 18.43
CA LEU A 103 8.95 -14.26 17.75
C LEU A 103 10.08 -15.28 17.74
N ASP A 104 9.72 -16.53 17.94
CA ASP A 104 10.57 -17.66 17.57
C ASP A 104 10.60 -17.84 16.04
N ASP A 105 11.50 -18.70 15.55
CA ASP A 105 11.67 -18.95 14.12
C ASP A 105 10.39 -19.47 13.45
N GLU A 106 9.57 -20.24 14.18
CA GLU A 106 8.30 -20.77 13.67
C GLU A 106 7.29 -19.63 13.46
N GLN A 107 7.12 -18.77 14.45
CA GLN A 107 6.26 -17.59 14.35
C GLN A 107 6.77 -16.60 13.29
N LEU A 108 8.08 -16.45 13.13
CA LEU A 108 8.67 -15.61 12.10
C LEU A 108 8.39 -16.18 10.69
N ASN A 109 8.51 -17.49 10.53
CA ASN A 109 8.15 -18.18 9.29
C ASN A 109 6.65 -18.07 9.00
N GLN A 110 5.78 -18.17 10.02
CA GLN A 110 4.35 -17.96 9.88
C GLN A 110 4.02 -16.52 9.47
N LEU A 111 4.67 -15.52 10.11
CA LEU A 111 4.57 -14.11 9.72
C LEU A 111 4.93 -13.92 8.25
N HIS A 112 6.08 -14.44 7.81
CA HIS A 112 6.54 -14.32 6.43
C HIS A 112 5.59 -15.01 5.44
N ALA A 113 5.06 -16.18 5.79
CA ALA A 113 4.10 -16.91 4.98
C ALA A 113 2.80 -16.09 4.80
N LEU A 114 2.24 -15.55 5.89
CA LEU A 114 1.04 -14.71 5.85
C LEU A 114 1.26 -13.42 5.05
N LYS A 115 2.41 -12.75 5.24
CA LYS A 115 2.75 -11.55 4.45
C LYS A 115 2.82 -11.87 2.96
N LYS A 116 3.58 -12.91 2.60
CA LYS A 116 3.79 -13.34 1.21
C LYS A 116 2.49 -13.75 0.52
N ALA A 117 1.63 -14.50 1.21
CA ALA A 117 0.42 -15.06 0.62
C ALA A 117 -0.72 -14.05 0.51
N HIS A 118 -0.82 -13.09 1.45
CA HIS A 118 -2.05 -12.32 1.61
C HIS A 118 -1.86 -10.81 1.80
N ILE A 119 -0.85 -10.37 2.57
CA ILE A 119 -0.68 -8.94 2.84
C ILE A 119 -0.04 -8.20 1.66
N ILE A 120 1.07 -8.74 1.14
CA ILE A 120 1.83 -8.14 0.05
C ILE A 120 0.98 -8.08 -1.24
N PRO A 121 0.34 -9.18 -1.69
CA PRO A 121 -0.50 -9.12 -2.88
C PRO A 121 -1.66 -8.12 -2.76
N PHE A 122 -2.28 -8.02 -1.58
CA PHE A 122 -3.33 -7.03 -1.35
C PHE A 122 -2.80 -5.60 -1.40
N ASN A 123 -1.70 -5.31 -0.72
CA ASN A 123 -1.08 -3.98 -0.77
C ASN A 123 -0.70 -3.57 -2.20
N HIS A 124 -0.09 -4.48 -2.99
CA HIS A 124 0.23 -4.22 -4.40
C HIS A 124 -1.01 -3.92 -5.24
N SER A 125 -2.12 -4.63 -5.00
CA SER A 125 -3.39 -4.34 -5.68
C SER A 125 -3.99 -2.98 -5.29
N LEU A 126 -3.83 -2.54 -4.03
CA LEU A 126 -4.22 -1.19 -3.60
C LEU A 126 -3.33 -0.12 -4.24
N LYS A 127 -2.02 -0.36 -4.36
CA LYS A 127 -1.11 0.53 -5.08
C LYS A 127 -1.53 0.69 -6.54
N ALA A 128 -1.97 -0.38 -7.20
CA ALA A 128 -2.54 -0.30 -8.55
C ALA A 128 -3.82 0.57 -8.61
N ILE A 129 -4.68 0.53 -7.58
CA ILE A 129 -5.84 1.44 -7.49
C ILE A 129 -5.39 2.89 -7.34
N VAL A 130 -4.43 3.17 -6.44
CA VAL A 130 -3.85 4.51 -6.24
C VAL A 130 -3.30 5.07 -7.56
N SER A 131 -2.53 4.27 -8.30
CA SER A 131 -1.91 4.70 -9.56
C SER A 131 -2.91 4.90 -10.69
N THR A 132 -3.93 4.06 -10.80
CA THR A 132 -4.92 4.13 -11.90
C THR A 132 -6.05 5.10 -11.61
N SER A 133 -6.29 5.45 -10.34
CA SER A 133 -7.43 6.26 -9.91
C SER A 133 -7.04 7.30 -8.83
N PRO A 134 -6.02 8.15 -9.07
CA PRO A 134 -5.46 9.04 -8.04
C PRO A 134 -6.43 10.11 -7.54
N ASN A 135 -7.50 10.39 -8.30
CA ASN A 135 -8.51 11.39 -7.96
C ASN A 135 -9.71 10.80 -7.19
N LEU A 136 -9.66 9.52 -6.82
CA LEU A 136 -10.68 8.96 -5.92
C LEU A 136 -10.40 9.37 -4.48
N ASP A 137 -11.48 9.54 -3.72
CA ASP A 137 -11.44 9.77 -2.29
C ASP A 137 -11.08 8.48 -1.54
N LEU A 138 -10.14 8.60 -0.60
CA LEU A 138 -9.61 7.51 0.21
C LEU A 138 -10.74 6.73 0.92
N TYR A 139 -11.66 7.45 1.56
CA TYR A 139 -12.72 6.84 2.35
C TYR A 139 -13.72 6.11 1.47
N THR A 140 -14.04 6.65 0.31
CA THR A 140 -14.91 6.03 -0.69
C THR A 140 -14.36 4.67 -1.14
N VAL A 141 -13.06 4.59 -1.40
CA VAL A 141 -12.43 3.33 -1.82
C VAL A 141 -12.41 2.32 -0.69
N ALA A 142 -12.00 2.73 0.51
CA ALA A 142 -11.99 1.86 1.70
C ALA A 142 -13.40 1.36 2.06
N GLU A 143 -14.42 2.23 1.99
CA GLU A 143 -15.83 1.89 2.23
C GLU A 143 -16.33 0.88 1.20
N SER A 144 -16.06 1.11 -0.09
CA SER A 144 -16.47 0.19 -1.16
C SER A 144 -15.86 -1.19 -0.99
N LEU A 145 -14.55 -1.27 -0.73
CA LEU A 145 -13.86 -2.53 -0.47
C LEU A 145 -14.37 -3.21 0.81
N GLY A 146 -14.62 -2.44 1.87
CA GLY A 146 -15.21 -2.93 3.11
C GLY A 146 -16.62 -3.50 2.93
N ASN A 147 -17.44 -2.85 2.11
CA ASN A 147 -18.77 -3.34 1.76
C ASN A 147 -18.71 -4.62 0.92
N THR A 148 -17.77 -4.70 -0.03
CA THR A 148 -17.49 -5.94 -0.76
C THR A 148 -17.06 -7.05 0.19
N TYR A 149 -16.20 -6.74 1.17
CA TYR A 149 -15.80 -7.70 2.19
C TYR A 149 -16.99 -8.24 3.00
N GLU A 150 -17.85 -7.33 3.46
CA GLU A 150 -19.07 -7.67 4.20
C GLU A 150 -20.01 -8.58 3.40
N LYS A 151 -20.20 -8.29 2.10
CA LYS A 151 -21.10 -9.05 1.21
C LYS A 151 -20.60 -10.48 0.95
N ILE A 152 -19.29 -10.67 0.82
CA ILE A 152 -18.72 -11.93 0.27
C ILE A 152 -18.09 -12.80 1.34
N PHE A 153 -17.25 -12.22 2.20
CA PHE A 153 -16.31 -12.98 3.05
C PHE A 153 -16.73 -12.99 4.52
N PHE A 154 -17.46 -11.96 4.97
CA PHE A 154 -17.74 -11.76 6.39
C PHE A 154 -18.43 -12.95 7.04
N ARG A 155 -19.45 -13.53 6.40
CA ARG A 155 -20.21 -14.65 6.99
C ARG A 155 -19.31 -15.85 7.31
N GLU A 156 -18.41 -16.19 6.39
CA GLU A 156 -17.50 -17.33 6.54
C GLU A 156 -16.44 -17.05 7.61
N HIS A 157 -15.81 -15.88 7.58
CA HIS A 157 -14.78 -15.52 8.57
C HIS A 157 -15.36 -15.32 9.98
N ALA A 158 -16.55 -14.74 10.07
CA ALA A 158 -17.27 -14.58 11.33
C ALA A 158 -17.63 -15.95 11.92
N GLN A 159 -18.09 -16.90 11.11
CA GLN A 159 -18.40 -18.26 11.57
C GLN A 159 -17.17 -19.04 12.04
N GLN A 160 -16.02 -18.84 11.37
CA GLN A 160 -14.77 -19.51 11.75
C GLN A 160 -14.17 -18.97 13.07
N ARG A 161 -14.32 -17.67 13.36
CA ARG A 161 -13.66 -17.04 14.52
C ARG A 161 -14.55 -16.71 15.70
N LEU A 162 -15.81 -16.41 15.44
CA LEU A 162 -16.77 -16.08 16.49
C LEU A 162 -17.44 -17.40 16.87
N SER A 163 -16.71 -18.26 17.57
CA SER A 163 -17.20 -19.57 18.03
C SER A 163 -18.42 -19.38 18.95
N GLY A 164 -19.64 -19.49 18.40
CA GLY A 164 -20.91 -19.33 19.12
C GLY A 164 -21.92 -18.47 18.35
N ARG A 165 -23.13 -18.30 18.92
CA ARG A 165 -24.13 -17.35 18.39
C ARG A 165 -23.53 -15.94 18.45
N THR A 166 -23.14 -15.43 17.29
CA THR A 166 -22.61 -14.08 17.13
C THR A 166 -23.66 -13.07 17.58
N THR A 167 -23.36 -12.26 18.58
CA THR A 167 -24.20 -11.11 18.91
C THR A 167 -23.98 -10.02 17.87
N GLY A 168 -25.00 -9.22 17.56
CA GLY A 168 -24.89 -8.14 16.56
C GLY A 168 -23.74 -7.15 16.86
N THR A 169 -23.41 -6.96 18.14
CA THR A 169 -22.32 -6.08 18.59
C THR A 169 -20.92 -6.60 18.20
N GLN A 170 -20.67 -7.90 18.33
CA GLN A 170 -19.37 -8.49 17.98
C GLN A 170 -19.13 -8.49 16.46
N ALA A 171 -20.19 -8.78 15.69
CA ALA A 171 -20.19 -8.69 14.23
C ALA A 171 -19.83 -7.28 13.76
N LYS A 172 -20.50 -6.25 14.30
CA LYS A 172 -20.24 -4.85 13.97
C LYS A 172 -18.80 -4.44 14.30
N SER A 173 -18.32 -4.78 15.50
CA SER A 173 -16.95 -4.48 15.91
C SER A 173 -15.89 -5.16 15.02
N PHE A 174 -16.19 -6.35 14.49
CA PHE A 174 -15.30 -7.01 13.54
C PHE A 174 -15.27 -6.26 12.20
N LEU A 175 -16.43 -5.93 11.64
CA LEU A 175 -16.52 -5.20 10.37
C LEU A 175 -15.86 -3.81 10.43
N ASP A 176 -16.11 -3.06 11.50
CA ASP A 176 -15.51 -1.73 11.69
C ASP A 176 -13.97 -1.84 11.75
N ARG A 177 -13.45 -2.90 12.38
CA ARG A 177 -12.00 -3.18 12.41
C ARG A 177 -11.46 -3.58 11.05
N SER A 178 -12.14 -4.43 10.30
CA SER A 178 -11.73 -4.82 8.94
C SER A 178 -11.70 -3.62 8.01
N ARG A 179 -12.69 -2.72 8.08
CA ARG A 179 -12.72 -1.46 7.33
C ARG A 179 -11.54 -0.57 7.70
N GLN A 180 -11.22 -0.44 8.98
CA GLN A 180 -10.06 0.34 9.42
C GLN A 180 -8.75 -0.24 8.90
N GLU A 181 -8.58 -1.56 8.89
CA GLU A 181 -7.36 -2.20 8.36
C GLU A 181 -7.21 -2.01 6.84
N ILE A 182 -8.31 -2.07 6.09
CA ILE A 182 -8.32 -1.74 4.65
C ILE A 182 -7.93 -0.26 4.44
N LEU A 183 -8.48 0.64 5.25
CA LEU A 183 -8.18 2.07 5.22
C LEU A 183 -6.71 2.34 5.52
N ASP A 184 -6.14 1.70 6.56
CA ASP A 184 -4.75 1.86 6.98
C ASP A 184 -3.78 1.34 5.90
N SER A 185 -4.08 0.19 5.28
CA SER A 185 -3.30 -0.31 4.14
C SER A 185 -3.35 0.63 2.94
N LEU A 186 -4.54 1.15 2.60
CA LEU A 186 -4.70 2.09 1.49
C LEU A 186 -4.01 3.44 1.77
N ASP A 187 -4.03 3.90 3.03
CA ASP A 187 -3.26 5.05 3.49
C ASP A 187 -1.76 4.83 3.29
N GLY A 188 -1.23 3.66 3.67
CA GLY A 188 0.15 3.28 3.40
C GLY A 188 0.50 3.37 1.92
N MET A 189 -0.29 2.73 1.06
CA MET A 189 -0.04 2.70 -0.39
C MET A 189 -0.12 4.08 -1.05
N ARG A 190 -1.03 4.96 -0.62
CA ARG A 190 -1.06 6.34 -1.16
C ARG A 190 0.19 7.14 -0.78
N HIS A 191 0.76 6.90 0.41
CA HIS A 191 1.98 7.57 0.83
C HIS A 191 3.21 7.03 0.08
N GLU A 192 3.24 5.74 -0.27
CA GLU A 192 4.26 5.18 -1.17
C GLU A 192 4.15 5.78 -2.58
N GLY A 193 2.95 5.85 -3.15
CA GLY A 193 2.72 6.49 -4.45
C GLY A 193 3.09 7.98 -4.46
N ALA A 194 2.81 8.69 -3.36
CA ALA A 194 3.19 10.08 -3.20
C ALA A 194 4.71 10.26 -3.05
N ALA A 195 5.39 9.34 -2.36
CA ALA A 195 6.85 9.33 -2.24
C ALA A 195 7.52 9.13 -3.62
N GLU A 196 7.02 8.19 -4.43
CA GLU A 196 7.47 7.99 -5.82
C GLU A 196 7.30 9.26 -6.66
N ALA A 197 6.15 9.92 -6.57
CA ALA A 197 5.90 11.18 -7.28
C ALA A 197 6.85 12.30 -6.84
N MET A 198 7.12 12.44 -5.53
CA MET A 198 8.06 13.42 -4.98
C MET A 198 9.49 13.17 -5.45
N LEU A 199 9.97 11.92 -5.43
CA LEU A 199 11.31 11.55 -5.92
C LEU A 199 11.44 11.82 -7.41
N THR A 200 10.45 11.40 -8.19
CA THR A 200 10.40 11.64 -9.65
C THR A 200 10.42 13.14 -9.97
N ALA A 201 9.70 13.95 -9.20
CA ALA A 201 9.69 15.40 -9.35
C ALA A 201 11.08 16.01 -9.13
N GLN A 202 11.86 15.47 -8.19
CA GLN A 202 13.25 15.85 -7.91
C GLN A 202 14.28 15.21 -8.86
N GLY A 203 13.83 14.39 -9.82
CA GLY A 203 14.73 13.67 -10.73
C GLY A 203 15.55 12.59 -10.03
N ILE A 204 15.05 12.03 -8.93
CA ILE A 204 15.71 10.93 -8.22
C ILE A 204 15.16 9.60 -8.73
N ASP A 205 16.06 8.68 -9.09
CA ASP A 205 15.69 7.34 -9.53
C ASP A 205 15.18 6.51 -8.35
N CYS A 206 14.03 5.88 -8.52
CA CYS A 206 13.45 5.00 -7.51
C CYS A 206 12.81 3.75 -8.13
N ILE A 207 12.89 2.64 -7.40
CA ILE A 207 12.16 1.39 -7.69
C ILE A 207 11.13 1.23 -6.57
N SER A 208 9.87 1.50 -6.88
CA SER A 208 8.77 1.36 -5.92
C SER A 208 8.13 -0.03 -5.95
N ASP A 209 8.38 -0.83 -6.99
CA ASP A 209 7.95 -2.24 -7.08
C ASP A 209 9.10 -3.16 -6.65
N VAL A 210 9.39 -3.16 -5.35
CA VAL A 210 10.44 -4.00 -4.79
C VAL A 210 10.04 -5.48 -4.86
N ASN A 211 11.04 -6.37 -4.85
CA ASN A 211 10.74 -7.79 -4.90
C ASN A 211 10.11 -8.28 -3.58
N VAL A 212 9.42 -9.42 -3.65
CA VAL A 212 8.71 -10.01 -2.51
C VAL A 212 9.62 -10.23 -1.29
N ALA A 213 10.91 -10.54 -1.48
CA ALA A 213 11.83 -10.75 -0.36
C ALA A 213 12.11 -9.44 0.40
N GLN A 214 12.23 -8.32 -0.32
CA GLN A 214 12.40 -6.97 0.24
C GLN A 214 11.13 -6.49 0.96
N ASP A 215 9.97 -6.69 0.35
CA ASP A 215 8.67 -6.29 0.93
C ASP A 215 8.33 -7.10 2.21
N ILE A 216 8.67 -8.40 2.23
CA ILE A 216 8.53 -9.24 3.43
C ILE A 216 9.26 -8.62 4.63
N ILE A 217 10.46 -8.10 4.43
CA ILE A 217 11.22 -7.45 5.50
C ILE A 217 10.83 -5.98 5.71
N GLY A 218 9.87 -5.45 4.95
CA GLY A 218 9.32 -4.09 5.09
C GLY A 218 10.23 -3.02 4.51
N VAL A 219 10.72 -3.28 3.29
CA VAL A 219 11.25 -2.26 2.38
C VAL A 219 10.13 -1.92 1.42
N ASP A 220 9.84 -0.63 1.27
CA ASP A 220 8.75 -0.13 0.42
C ASP A 220 9.31 0.39 -0.92
N MET A 221 10.55 0.90 -0.93
CA MET A 221 11.19 1.38 -2.15
C MET A 221 12.72 1.35 -2.08
N LEU A 222 13.35 1.27 -3.26
CA LEU A 222 14.78 1.51 -3.44
C LEU A 222 14.98 2.89 -4.05
N VAL A 223 15.92 3.66 -3.53
CA VAL A 223 16.23 5.02 -4.04
C VAL A 223 17.71 5.13 -4.36
N SER A 224 18.06 5.72 -5.50
CA SER A 224 19.45 5.97 -5.87
C SER A 224 19.67 7.45 -6.17
N PHE A 225 20.76 7.96 -5.59
CA PHE A 225 21.29 9.30 -5.88
C PHE A 225 22.44 9.24 -6.91
N ASP A 226 22.74 8.08 -7.47
CA ASP A 226 23.88 7.92 -8.38
C ASP A 226 23.56 8.49 -9.78
N ASN A 227 24.56 9.15 -10.38
CA ASN A 227 24.49 9.96 -11.60
C ASN A 227 24.36 9.14 -12.91
N ASN A 228 23.62 8.03 -12.92
CA ASN A 228 23.46 7.24 -14.15
C ASN A 228 22.47 7.88 -15.15
N ASN A 229 21.77 8.95 -14.74
CA ASN A 229 20.82 9.68 -15.58
C ASN A 229 21.21 11.18 -15.66
N PRO A 230 21.74 11.68 -16.79
CA PRO A 230 22.31 13.03 -16.88
C PRO A 230 21.27 14.16 -17.07
N VAL A 231 20.01 13.95 -16.68
CA VAL A 231 18.88 14.68 -17.28
C VAL A 231 18.45 15.96 -16.52
N LYS A 232 18.89 16.24 -15.29
CA LYS A 232 18.48 17.48 -14.57
C LYS A 232 19.55 18.08 -13.66
N ASP A 233 19.69 19.41 -13.70
CA ASP A 233 20.58 20.20 -12.84
C ASP A 233 20.33 19.98 -11.33
N ASP A 234 19.08 19.75 -10.93
CA ASP A 234 18.70 19.47 -9.53
C ASP A 234 19.12 18.05 -9.07
N GLN A 235 19.16 17.06 -9.97
CA GLN A 235 19.67 15.73 -9.65
C GLN A 235 21.16 15.83 -9.31
N THR A 236 21.93 16.63 -10.08
CA THR A 236 23.33 16.89 -9.77
C THR A 236 23.56 17.54 -8.40
N LYS A 237 22.60 18.29 -7.84
CA LYS A 237 22.70 18.80 -6.47
C LYS A 237 22.63 17.65 -5.46
N TRP A 238 21.58 16.84 -5.53
CA TRP A 238 21.36 15.75 -4.58
C TRP A 238 22.44 14.68 -4.66
N SER A 239 22.91 14.34 -5.86
CA SER A 239 24.02 13.41 -6.08
C SER A 239 25.33 13.90 -5.46
N LYS A 240 25.62 15.21 -5.54
CA LYS A 240 26.81 15.79 -4.88
C LYS A 240 26.71 15.68 -3.36
N ILE A 241 25.57 16.04 -2.78
CA ILE A 241 25.34 15.95 -1.33
C ILE A 241 25.46 14.49 -0.87
N ALA A 242 24.81 13.56 -1.57
CA ALA A 242 24.88 12.13 -1.25
C ALA A 242 26.32 11.60 -1.33
N ALA A 243 27.06 11.96 -2.37
CA ALA A 243 28.46 11.56 -2.55
C ALA A 243 29.39 12.13 -1.46
N GLU A 244 29.21 13.40 -1.07
CA GLU A 244 29.97 14.01 0.04
C GLU A 244 29.71 13.30 1.38
N LEU A 245 28.53 12.73 1.55
CA LEU A 245 28.13 11.97 2.74
C LEU A 245 28.46 10.47 2.63
N GLY A 246 29.09 10.02 1.54
CA GLY A 246 29.43 8.62 1.28
C GLY A 246 28.21 7.73 1.06
N LEU A 247 27.07 8.30 0.67
CA LEU A 247 25.87 7.57 0.32
C LEU A 247 25.94 7.17 -1.15
N HIS A 248 26.10 5.87 -1.40
CA HIS A 248 26.24 5.30 -2.74
C HIS A 248 25.28 4.11 -2.92
N GLY A 249 24.88 3.85 -4.16
CA GLY A 249 24.05 2.72 -4.53
C GLY A 249 22.56 2.92 -4.22
N TRP A 250 21.85 1.80 -4.13
CA TRP A 250 20.42 1.77 -3.81
C TRP A 250 20.21 1.76 -2.29
N LEU A 251 19.46 2.73 -1.80
CA LEU A 251 19.01 2.82 -0.41
C LEU A 251 17.64 2.16 -0.26
N GLU A 252 17.53 1.21 0.66
CA GLU A 252 16.26 0.57 1.03
C GLU A 252 15.49 1.46 2.01
N LEU A 253 14.33 1.98 1.59
CA LEU A 253 13.49 2.86 2.39
C LEU A 253 12.21 2.16 2.87
N ASP A 254 11.74 2.58 4.04
CA ASP A 254 10.49 2.17 4.68
C ASP A 254 9.62 3.43 4.88
N ILE A 255 8.65 3.65 3.99
CA ILE A 255 7.87 4.88 3.88
C ILE A 255 6.76 4.90 4.94
N LYS A 256 6.60 6.04 5.61
CA LYS A 256 5.60 6.22 6.66
C LYS A 256 4.73 7.45 6.40
N SER A 257 3.47 7.35 6.83
CA SER A 257 2.51 8.45 6.68
C SER A 257 2.78 9.60 7.66
N SER A 258 3.53 9.36 8.75
CA SER A 258 3.84 10.41 9.73
C SER A 258 5.23 10.26 10.36
N GLU A 259 5.77 11.38 10.84
CA GLU A 259 7.06 11.43 11.54
C GLU A 259 7.06 10.59 12.82
N LYS A 260 5.92 10.52 13.51
CA LYS A 260 5.75 9.65 14.68
C LYS A 260 5.98 8.19 14.32
N GLN A 261 5.36 7.70 13.25
CA GLN A 261 5.55 6.31 12.80
C GLN A 261 6.99 6.05 12.37
N ALA A 262 7.61 6.97 11.63
CA ALA A 262 8.99 6.86 11.20
C ALA A 262 9.95 6.83 12.40
N THR A 263 9.78 7.74 13.36
CA THR A 263 10.55 7.79 14.61
C THR A 263 10.36 6.54 15.45
N ASP A 264 9.11 6.08 15.65
CA ASP A 264 8.84 4.85 16.39
C ASP A 264 9.51 3.63 15.73
N LYS A 265 9.53 3.59 14.39
CA LYS A 265 10.20 2.55 13.62
C LYS A 265 11.72 2.60 13.79
N ARG A 266 12.34 3.77 13.65
CA ARG A 266 13.80 3.95 13.83
C ARG A 266 14.23 3.66 15.27
N ARG A 267 13.44 4.03 16.27
CA ARG A 267 13.72 3.69 17.68
C ARG A 267 13.79 2.17 17.89
N ARG A 268 12.93 1.41 17.21
CA ARG A 268 12.89 -0.05 17.29
C ARG A 268 13.94 -0.72 16.41
N HIS A 269 14.23 -0.13 15.25
CA HIS A 269 15.19 -0.65 14.27
C HIS A 269 16.12 0.49 13.80
N PRO A 270 17.18 0.80 14.56
CA PRO A 270 18.03 1.98 14.31
C PRO A 270 18.74 1.99 12.96
N LEU A 271 18.85 0.84 12.30
CA LEU A 271 19.51 0.70 11.01
C LEU A 271 18.53 0.74 9.82
N LYS A 272 17.22 0.76 10.06
CA LYS A 272 16.20 0.90 9.02
C LYS A 272 16.03 2.36 8.64
N LEU A 273 15.97 2.62 7.33
CA LEU A 273 15.71 3.96 6.80
C LEU A 273 14.21 4.20 6.71
N ALA A 274 13.56 4.30 7.87
CA ALA A 274 12.16 4.67 7.92
C ALA A 274 12.02 6.19 7.76
N VAL A 275 11.28 6.64 6.75
CA VAL A 275 11.17 8.06 6.39
C VAL A 275 9.71 8.45 6.27
N ALA A 276 9.34 9.57 6.88
CA ALA A 276 8.00 10.13 6.72
C ALA A 276 7.93 10.98 5.45
N THR A 277 6.83 10.87 4.72
CA THR A 277 6.58 11.71 3.53
C THR A 277 6.46 13.20 3.86
N GLY A 278 6.13 13.56 5.10
CA GLY A 278 5.87 14.96 5.50
C GLY A 278 4.54 15.52 4.96
N LEU A 279 3.70 14.66 4.35
CA LEU A 279 2.41 15.02 3.79
C LEU A 279 1.31 14.94 4.85
N THR A 280 0.36 15.84 4.73
CA THR A 280 -0.89 15.88 5.49
C THR A 280 -2.06 15.48 4.60
N TYR A 281 -3.23 15.23 5.19
CA TYR A 281 -4.46 14.95 4.43
C TYR A 281 -4.83 16.07 3.43
N GLU A 282 -4.43 17.31 3.71
CA GLU A 282 -4.68 18.45 2.84
C GLU A 282 -3.78 18.49 1.60
N ASP A 283 -2.65 17.77 1.62
CA ASP A 283 -1.77 17.66 0.47
C ASP A 283 -2.32 16.68 -0.59
N PHE A 284 -3.23 15.77 -0.20
CA PHE A 284 -3.89 14.80 -1.07
C PHE A 284 -5.08 15.42 -1.81
N THR A 285 -4.77 16.24 -2.82
CA THR A 285 -5.75 17.01 -3.60
C THR A 285 -5.88 16.59 -5.06
N GLY A 286 -5.20 15.51 -5.46
CA GLY A 286 -5.26 14.91 -6.79
C GLY A 286 -4.64 15.76 -7.90
N THR A 287 -4.70 15.26 -9.12
CA THR A 287 -4.06 15.88 -10.29
C THR A 287 -4.95 16.92 -10.97
N LYS A 288 -6.25 16.95 -10.66
CA LYS A 288 -7.22 17.93 -11.15
C LYS A 288 -8.27 18.23 -10.07
N ASN A 289 -8.46 19.51 -9.74
CA ASN A 289 -9.67 20.09 -9.15
C ASN A 289 -9.96 19.95 -7.64
N GLY A 290 -9.00 20.22 -6.75
CA GLY A 290 -9.32 20.71 -5.39
C GLY A 290 -10.17 19.80 -4.48
N GLY A 291 -10.32 18.51 -4.82
CA GLY A 291 -10.86 17.50 -3.91
C GLY A 291 -9.93 17.33 -2.72
N LYS A 292 -10.43 16.84 -1.59
CA LYS A 292 -9.61 16.55 -0.39
C LYS A 292 -9.58 15.04 -0.15
N ASN A 293 -8.55 14.56 0.54
CA ASN A 293 -8.37 13.15 0.89
C ASN A 293 -8.29 12.21 -0.32
N LEU A 294 -7.73 12.68 -1.44
CA LEU A 294 -7.61 11.86 -2.64
C LEU A 294 -6.49 10.80 -2.49
N LEU A 295 -6.45 9.84 -3.40
CA LEU A 295 -5.42 8.80 -3.40
C LEU A 295 -4.05 9.30 -3.87
N GLY A 296 -4.01 10.37 -4.68
CA GLY A 296 -2.77 10.94 -5.20
C GLY A 296 -2.57 12.40 -4.78
N ILE A 297 -1.33 12.85 -4.93
CA ILE A 297 -0.95 14.27 -4.83
C ILE A 297 -0.84 14.90 -6.22
N SER A 298 -0.96 16.23 -6.29
CA SER A 298 -0.71 16.96 -7.54
C SER A 298 0.78 17.00 -7.89
N TYR A 299 1.12 17.28 -9.15
CA TYR A 299 2.51 17.50 -9.55
C TYR A 299 3.13 18.68 -8.80
N ASP A 300 2.40 19.77 -8.62
CA ASP A 300 2.89 20.96 -7.90
C ASP A 300 3.19 20.64 -6.43
N THR A 301 2.33 19.84 -5.78
CA THR A 301 2.58 19.32 -4.43
C THR A 301 3.85 18.46 -4.41
N ALA A 302 4.02 17.57 -5.39
CA ALA A 302 5.20 16.70 -5.48
C ALA A 302 6.50 17.50 -5.68
N VAL A 303 6.49 18.55 -6.50
CA VAL A 303 7.62 19.48 -6.69
C VAL A 303 7.91 20.25 -5.40
N THR A 304 6.87 20.82 -4.78
CA THR A 304 7.00 21.68 -3.59
C THR A 304 7.52 20.91 -2.38
N LYS A 305 7.01 19.70 -2.15
CA LYS A 305 7.36 18.87 -0.98
C LYS A 305 8.56 17.96 -1.24
N GLY A 306 8.86 17.68 -2.50
CA GLY A 306 9.87 16.69 -2.87
C GLY A 306 11.28 17.03 -2.39
N ALA A 307 11.69 18.30 -2.44
CA ALA A 307 13.02 18.70 -1.96
C ALA A 307 13.21 18.40 -0.46
N THR A 308 12.24 18.77 0.38
CA THR A 308 12.26 18.48 1.82
C THR A 308 12.21 16.97 2.08
N PHE A 309 11.44 16.22 1.28
CA PHE A 309 11.42 14.77 1.40
C PHE A 309 12.79 14.14 1.10
N VAL A 310 13.48 14.60 0.06
CA VAL A 310 14.84 14.15 -0.28
C VAL A 310 15.85 14.52 0.82
N GLU A 311 15.77 15.73 1.38
CA GLU A 311 16.60 16.15 2.53
C GLU A 311 16.41 15.20 3.71
N ASN A 312 15.16 14.84 4.04
CA ASN A 312 14.86 13.90 5.11
C ASN A 312 15.45 12.50 4.83
N ILE A 313 15.39 12.01 3.58
CA ILE A 313 16.00 10.73 3.20
C ILE A 313 17.52 10.77 3.45
N ILE A 314 18.18 11.82 2.98
CA ILE A 314 19.63 12.00 3.12
C ILE A 314 20.03 12.09 4.60
N GLU A 315 19.29 12.86 5.40
CA GLU A 315 19.54 13.00 6.84
C GLU A 315 19.43 11.65 7.58
N VAL A 316 18.37 10.89 7.31
CA VAL A 316 18.16 9.58 7.92
C VAL A 316 19.22 8.58 7.46
N ALA A 317 19.57 8.57 6.17
CA ALA A 317 20.59 7.71 5.60
C ALA A 317 21.98 8.00 6.19
N HIS A 318 22.35 9.28 6.27
CA HIS A 318 23.61 9.72 6.87
C HIS A 318 23.70 9.37 8.36
N SER A 319 22.63 9.59 9.12
CA SER A 319 22.56 9.22 10.54
C SER A 319 22.72 7.71 10.75
N ALA A 320 22.09 6.90 9.90
CA ALA A 320 22.25 5.45 9.92
C ALA A 320 23.67 5.01 9.54
N HIS A 321 24.27 5.66 8.53
CA HIS A 321 25.65 5.40 8.12
C HIS A 321 26.66 5.68 9.25
N GLN A 322 26.56 6.84 9.91
CA GLN A 322 27.40 7.18 11.06
C GLN A 322 27.24 6.18 12.21
N SER A 323 26.01 5.72 12.45
CA SER A 323 25.74 4.69 13.47
C SER A 323 26.41 3.36 13.13
N ARG A 324 26.38 2.93 11.86
CA ARG A 324 27.07 1.71 11.39
C ARG A 324 28.59 1.83 11.57
N GLU A 325 29.18 2.97 11.19
CA GLU A 325 30.61 3.21 11.35
C GLU A 325 31.06 3.19 12.81
N LYS A 326 30.25 3.76 13.71
CA LYS A 326 30.50 3.69 15.16
C LYS A 326 30.50 2.24 15.68
N ILE A 327 29.53 1.43 15.26
CA ILE A 327 29.45 0.01 15.61
C ILE A 327 30.68 -0.73 15.06
N ARG A 328 31.05 -0.50 13.80
CA ARG A 328 32.20 -1.12 13.14
C ARG A 328 33.51 -0.81 13.89
N ARG A 329 33.74 0.45 14.25
CA ARG A 329 34.92 0.85 15.04
C ARG A 329 34.93 0.20 16.42
N SER A 330 33.77 0.08 17.07
CA SER A 330 33.67 -0.60 18.37
C SER A 330 33.97 -2.09 18.27
N ILE A 331 33.56 -2.76 17.19
CA ILE A 331 33.87 -4.18 16.97
C ILE A 331 35.38 -4.34 16.69
N ALA A 332 35.92 -3.52 15.80
CA ALA A 332 37.35 -3.53 15.48
C ALA A 332 38.22 -3.34 16.73
N ALA A 333 37.89 -2.36 17.58
CA ALA A 333 38.61 -2.11 18.82
C ALA A 333 38.57 -3.29 19.82
N ARG A 334 37.46 -4.04 19.87
CA ARG A 334 37.35 -5.24 20.71
C ARG A 334 38.19 -6.40 20.17
N SER A 335 38.20 -6.61 18.85
CA SER A 335 39.03 -7.65 18.23
C SER A 335 40.53 -7.44 18.43
N THR A 336 40.99 -6.18 18.46
CA THR A 336 42.41 -5.89 18.74
C THR A 336 42.76 -6.16 20.21
N GLN A 337 41.88 -5.83 21.16
CA GLN A 337 42.09 -6.10 22.58
C GLN A 337 42.11 -7.60 22.94
N ASP A 338 41.33 -8.42 22.23
CA ASP A 338 41.32 -9.86 22.43
C ASP A 338 42.56 -10.54 21.81
N SER A 339 43.15 -9.92 20.78
CA SER A 339 44.39 -10.38 20.15
C SER A 339 45.65 -10.04 20.96
N GLU A 340 45.61 -8.98 21.79
CA GLU A 340 46.70 -8.59 22.69
C GLU A 340 46.71 -9.37 24.03
N LYS A 341 45.68 -10.21 24.29
CA LYS A 341 45.55 -11.03 25.51
C LYS A 341 45.84 -12.52 25.29
N GLN A 342 46.22 -12.93 24.08
CA GLN A 342 46.69 -14.28 23.74
C GLN A 342 48.20 -14.30 23.61
#